data_AF-R1D3W6-F1
#
_entry.id   AF-R1D3W6-F1
#
_cell.length_a   1.000
_cell.length_b   1.000
_cell.length_c   1.000
_cell.angle_alpha   90.00
_cell.angle_beta   90.00
_cell.angle_gamma   90.00
#
_symmetry.space_group_name_H-M   'P 1'
#
loop_
_entity.id
_entity.type
_entity.pdbx_description
1 polymer ?
#
loop_
_entity_poly.entity_id
_entity_poly.type
_entity_poly.pdbx_seq_one_letter_code
_entity_poly.pdbx_strand_id
1 'polypeptide(L)'
;MDPAASAQAAPRIRASRVPRRDPRSEPPLGAARRARRERRPAAGDPRAPSEPGRPRGELRLVGFVWYDYWCMPQGERTPTEKVDFKRMLQNVNLLYLGCSVLILQELSYLSRFWTQFEAWCSMQAATGGGLGPAPAAERRCTVVPIHQATEGMASELIMMWASRSVDEAIDTLASPDVTVTNQSDKELQLYKLRELDSLVQEAVAQCESEAADPTVVEIAPAPDRGSNSIFERAE
;
A
#
# COMPACT_ATOMS: atom_id res chain seq x y z
N MET A 1 -41.11 46.79 -23.03
CA MET A 1 -41.15 45.35 -22.66
C MET A 1 -39.71 44.96 -22.41
N ASP A 2 -39.39 44.71 -21.15
CA ASP A 2 -38.02 44.52 -20.65
C ASP A 2 -38.02 43.19 -19.88
N PRO A 3 -37.19 42.18 -20.21
CA PRO A 3 -37.04 41.00 -19.37
C PRO A 3 -35.69 41.05 -18.66
N ALA A 4 -35.68 41.68 -17.48
CA ALA A 4 -34.58 41.62 -16.54
C ALA A 4 -34.70 40.37 -15.64
N ALA A 5 -33.64 39.56 -15.67
CA ALA A 5 -33.03 38.78 -14.59
C ALA A 5 -33.94 38.22 -13.45
N SER A 6 -34.06 36.89 -13.40
CA SER A 6 -34.40 36.15 -12.18
C SER A 6 -33.16 35.38 -11.70
N ALA A 7 -32.41 35.98 -10.78
CA ALA A 7 -31.36 35.32 -10.02
C ALA A 7 -31.96 34.93 -8.65
N GLN A 8 -32.08 33.63 -8.38
CA GLN A 8 -32.50 33.13 -7.08
C GLN A 8 -31.38 33.34 -6.04
N ALA A 9 -31.70 34.04 -4.96
CA ALA A 9 -30.80 34.28 -3.84
C ALA A 9 -30.67 33.03 -2.96
N ALA A 10 -29.42 32.59 -2.71
CA ALA A 10 -29.11 31.54 -1.75
C ALA A 10 -29.26 32.06 -0.29
N PRO A 11 -29.71 31.22 0.66
CA PRO A 11 -29.90 31.64 2.06
C PRO A 11 -28.57 31.80 2.79
N ARG A 12 -28.39 32.96 3.45
CA ARG A 12 -27.25 33.24 4.34
C ARG A 12 -27.37 32.45 5.63
N ILE A 13 -26.54 31.42 5.81
CA ILE A 13 -26.39 30.71 7.08
C ILE A 13 -25.57 31.58 8.04
N ARG A 14 -26.17 31.90 9.20
CA ARG A 14 -25.56 32.68 10.28
C ARG A 14 -24.63 31.75 11.07
N ALA A 15 -23.32 32.03 11.08
CA ALA A 15 -22.36 31.30 11.90
C ALA A 15 -22.62 31.55 13.39
N SER A 16 -23.11 30.53 14.09
CA SER A 16 -23.21 30.52 15.55
C SER A 16 -21.82 30.37 16.17
N ARG A 17 -21.40 31.32 17.01
CA ARG A 17 -20.14 31.27 17.77
C ARG A 17 -20.16 30.07 18.73
N VAL A 18 -19.19 29.17 18.57
CA VAL A 18 -18.87 28.13 19.56
C VAL A 18 -18.28 28.81 20.82
N PRO A 19 -18.74 28.49 22.05
CA PRO A 19 -18.15 29.02 23.27
C PRO A 19 -16.70 28.54 23.45
N ARG A 20 -15.80 29.44 23.86
CA ARG A 20 -14.42 29.10 24.23
C ARG A 20 -14.42 28.26 25.51
N ARG A 21 -13.77 27.08 25.48
CA ARG A 21 -13.52 26.24 26.67
C ARG A 21 -12.61 26.97 27.66
N ASP A 22 -12.92 26.84 28.96
CA ASP A 22 -12.13 27.36 30.07
C ASP A 22 -10.86 26.51 30.27
N PRO A 23 -9.65 27.09 30.14
CA PRO A 23 -8.38 26.37 30.32
C PRO A 23 -8.14 25.81 31.72
N ARG A 24 -8.99 26.13 32.71
CA ARG A 24 -8.84 25.69 34.11
C ARG A 24 -9.59 24.39 34.44
N SER A 25 -10.21 23.78 33.45
CA SER A 25 -11.03 22.55 33.60
C SER A 25 -10.29 21.26 33.19
N GLU A 26 -9.01 21.33 32.85
CA GLU A 26 -8.20 20.15 32.53
C GLU A 26 -7.47 19.62 33.78
N PRO A 27 -7.57 18.32 34.10
CA PRO A 27 -6.79 17.72 35.17
C PRO A 27 -5.30 17.68 34.79
N PRO A 28 -4.37 17.86 35.75
CA PRO A 28 -2.95 17.96 35.44
C PRO A 28 -2.40 16.68 34.80
N LEU A 29 -1.58 16.87 33.76
CA LEU A 29 -0.89 15.90 32.89
C LEU A 29 0.03 14.85 33.59
N GLY A 30 -0.06 14.70 34.92
CA GLY A 30 0.74 13.77 35.71
C GLY A 30 -0.02 12.56 36.28
N ALA A 31 -1.35 12.58 36.36
CA ALA A 31 -2.11 11.53 37.04
C ALA A 31 -2.29 10.26 36.18
N ALA A 32 -2.41 10.40 34.85
CA ALA A 32 -2.62 9.28 33.93
C ALA A 32 -1.36 8.40 33.74
N ARG A 33 -0.17 8.91 34.05
CA ARG A 33 1.10 8.15 33.96
C ARG A 33 1.34 7.20 35.14
N ARG A 34 0.71 7.43 36.31
CA ARG A 34 0.84 6.53 37.47
C ARG A 34 -0.12 5.34 37.43
N ALA A 35 -1.33 5.50 36.88
CA ALA A 35 -2.31 4.41 36.80
C ALA A 35 -2.01 3.34 35.73
N ARG A 36 -1.11 3.63 34.78
CA ARG A 36 -0.72 2.70 33.70
C ARG A 36 0.48 1.81 34.02
N ARG A 37 1.14 2.05 35.16
CA ARG A 37 2.34 1.30 35.60
C ARG A 37 2.03 0.07 36.47
N GLU A 38 0.77 -0.09 36.89
CA GLU A 38 0.35 -1.15 37.83
C GLU A 38 -0.54 -2.23 37.19
N ARG A 39 -0.74 -2.22 35.87
CA ARG A 39 -1.37 -3.33 35.14
C ARG A 39 -0.35 -4.03 34.25
N ARG A 40 0.69 -4.56 34.89
CA ARG A 40 1.53 -5.60 34.29
C ARG A 40 0.76 -6.91 34.47
N PRO A 41 0.40 -7.66 33.42
CA PRO A 41 -0.11 -9.01 33.62
C PRO A 41 0.95 -9.80 34.40
N ALA A 42 0.50 -10.57 35.39
CA ALA A 42 1.36 -11.46 36.16
C ALA A 42 2.22 -12.27 35.19
N ALA A 43 3.53 -12.30 35.45
CA ALA A 43 4.43 -13.16 34.72
C ALA A 43 3.87 -14.58 34.76
N GLY A 44 3.59 -15.15 33.59
CA GLY A 44 3.15 -16.53 33.46
C GLY A 44 4.13 -17.47 34.16
N ASP A 45 3.59 -18.56 34.69
CA ASP A 45 4.34 -19.62 35.36
C ASP A 45 5.54 -20.06 34.50
N PRO A 46 6.79 -19.95 35.01
CA PRO A 46 7.99 -20.38 34.30
C PRO A 46 8.05 -21.90 34.04
N ARG A 47 7.04 -22.68 34.46
CA ARG A 47 6.91 -24.11 34.22
C ARG A 47 5.79 -24.50 33.23
N ALA A 48 5.10 -23.54 32.61
CA ALA A 48 4.16 -23.87 31.54
C ALA A 48 4.95 -24.39 30.32
N PRO A 49 4.69 -25.64 29.84
CA PRO A 49 5.34 -26.13 28.63
C PRO A 49 4.94 -25.25 27.46
N SER A 50 5.93 -24.63 26.81
CA SER A 50 5.76 -23.89 25.56
C SER A 50 5.16 -24.81 24.51
N GLU A 51 4.03 -24.42 23.90
CA GLU A 51 3.45 -25.14 22.77
C GLU A 51 4.50 -25.30 21.66
N PRO A 52 4.87 -26.54 21.29
CA PRO A 52 5.82 -26.78 20.22
C PRO A 52 5.08 -26.68 18.88
N GLY A 53 5.39 -25.66 18.08
CA GLY A 53 4.98 -25.68 16.66
C GLY A 53 4.64 -24.37 15.99
N ARG A 54 4.62 -23.21 16.67
CA ARG A 54 4.52 -21.93 15.94
C ARG A 54 5.90 -21.57 15.41
N PRO A 55 6.17 -21.62 14.09
CA PRO A 55 7.43 -21.10 13.57
C PRO A 55 7.53 -19.64 14.02
N ARG A 56 8.64 -19.29 14.69
CA ARG A 56 8.98 -17.87 14.90
C ARG A 56 9.12 -17.29 13.52
N GLY A 57 8.12 -16.53 13.09
CA GLY A 57 8.13 -15.85 11.80
C GLY A 57 9.46 -15.13 11.65
N GLU A 58 10.16 -15.46 10.58
CA GLU A 58 11.40 -14.80 10.21
C GLU A 58 11.08 -13.30 10.11
N LEU A 59 11.61 -12.50 11.04
CA LEU A 59 11.40 -11.06 11.03
C LEU A 59 12.13 -10.52 9.80
N ARG A 60 11.39 -10.33 8.70
CA ARG A 60 11.90 -9.57 7.56
C ARG A 60 12.23 -8.18 8.06
N LEU A 61 13.52 -7.85 8.07
CA LEU A 61 13.98 -6.51 8.45
C LEU A 61 13.49 -5.52 7.39
N VAL A 62 12.62 -4.59 7.79
CA VAL A 62 12.19 -3.48 6.95
C VAL A 62 13.31 -2.43 6.95
N GLY A 63 14.04 -2.33 5.83
CA GLY A 63 15.15 -1.37 5.70
C GLY A 63 14.70 0.06 5.40
N PHE A 64 13.61 0.22 4.64
CA PHE A 64 13.09 1.52 4.20
C PHE A 64 11.58 1.56 4.24
N VAL A 65 11.02 2.73 4.52
CA VAL A 65 9.58 3.00 4.48
C VAL A 65 9.35 4.15 3.51
N TRP A 66 8.48 3.92 2.54
CA TRP A 66 7.97 4.98 1.67
C TRP A 66 6.65 5.49 2.24
N TYR A 67 6.54 6.80 2.43
CA TYR A 67 5.33 7.47 2.89
C TYR A 67 5.13 8.74 2.07
N ASP A 68 4.02 8.82 1.34
CA ASP A 68 3.74 9.85 0.33
C ASP A 68 4.08 11.28 0.79
N TYR A 69 3.61 11.65 1.97
CA TYR A 69 3.76 12.99 2.52
C TYR A 69 5.22 13.37 2.78
N TRP A 70 6.07 12.40 3.11
CA TRP A 70 7.50 12.63 3.36
C TRP A 70 8.39 12.35 2.15
N CYS A 71 7.93 11.50 1.24
CA CYS A 71 8.72 11.06 0.10
C CYS A 71 8.44 11.87 -1.17
N MET A 72 7.30 12.55 -1.27
CA MET A 72 6.94 13.38 -2.43
C MET A 72 6.99 14.87 -2.08
N PRO A 73 7.26 15.76 -3.06
CA PRO A 73 7.16 17.20 -2.85
C PRO A 73 5.75 17.62 -2.37
N GLN A 74 5.69 18.38 -1.27
CA GLN A 74 4.46 18.87 -0.64
C GLN A 74 4.33 20.39 -0.72
N GLY A 75 3.09 20.90 -0.57
CA GLY A 75 2.84 22.34 -0.48
C GLY A 75 3.13 23.11 -1.78
N GLU A 76 3.75 24.28 -1.65
CA GLU A 76 4.19 25.06 -2.81
C GLU A 76 5.41 24.42 -3.47
N ARG A 77 5.23 23.95 -4.71
CA ARG A 77 6.25 23.24 -5.48
C ARG A 77 6.92 24.16 -6.49
N THR A 78 8.24 24.10 -6.56
CA THR A 78 9.05 24.64 -7.66
C THR A 78 8.68 23.97 -9.00
N PRO A 79 9.02 24.57 -10.16
CA PRO A 79 8.77 23.95 -11.45
C PRO A 79 9.33 22.52 -11.57
N THR A 80 10.54 22.27 -11.04
CA THR A 80 11.17 20.95 -11.03
C THR A 80 10.39 19.97 -10.15
N GLU A 81 10.04 20.38 -8.92
CA GLU A 81 9.26 19.53 -8.01
C GLU A 81 7.87 19.18 -8.55
N LYS A 82 7.27 20.04 -9.39
CA LYS A 82 6.00 19.70 -10.08
C LYS A 82 6.20 18.55 -11.08
N VAL A 83 7.33 18.52 -11.78
CA VAL A 83 7.68 17.43 -12.70
C VAL A 83 7.92 16.14 -11.92
N ASP A 84 8.70 16.22 -10.83
CA ASP A 84 8.99 15.06 -9.98
C ASP A 84 7.72 14.51 -9.33
N PHE A 85 6.90 15.38 -8.74
CA PHE A 85 5.61 14.99 -8.16
C PHE A 85 4.73 14.29 -9.18
N LYS A 86 4.61 14.84 -10.39
CA LYS A 86 3.82 14.22 -11.47
C LYS A 86 4.37 12.84 -11.85
N ARG A 87 5.69 12.71 -11.99
CA ARG A 87 6.34 11.43 -12.32
C ARG A 87 6.12 10.40 -11.21
N MET A 88 6.26 10.79 -9.95
CA MET A 88 6.01 9.91 -8.81
C MET A 88 4.55 9.48 -8.76
N LEU A 89 3.61 10.43 -8.91
CA LEU A 89 2.18 10.16 -8.91
C LEU A 89 1.79 9.16 -10.01
N GLN A 90 2.37 9.27 -11.20
CA GLN A 90 2.11 8.36 -12.32
C GLN A 90 2.56 6.91 -12.08
N ASN A 91 3.46 6.68 -11.13
CA ASN A 91 4.09 5.37 -10.88
C ASN A 91 3.85 4.85 -9.46
N VAL A 92 3.10 5.57 -8.62
CA VAL A 92 2.92 5.19 -7.21
C VAL A 92 2.18 3.86 -7.05
N ASN A 93 1.30 3.52 -8.00
CA ASN A 93 0.62 2.24 -8.09
C ASN A 93 1.58 1.04 -8.13
N LEU A 94 2.75 1.20 -8.77
CA LEU A 94 3.78 0.16 -8.82
C LEU A 94 4.37 -0.15 -7.43
N LEU A 95 4.41 0.84 -6.52
CA LEU A 95 4.84 0.60 -5.15
C LEU A 95 3.85 -0.29 -4.42
N TYR A 96 2.55 -0.05 -4.59
CA TYR A 96 1.50 -0.86 -3.95
C TYR A 96 1.43 -2.28 -4.54
N LEU A 97 1.75 -2.42 -5.83
CA LEU A 97 1.82 -3.72 -6.52
C LEU A 97 3.12 -4.49 -6.28
N GLY A 98 4.22 -3.83 -5.93
CA GLY A 98 5.53 -4.47 -5.82
C GLY A 98 6.08 -4.57 -4.38
N CYS A 99 5.67 -3.69 -3.48
CA CYS A 99 6.21 -3.59 -2.13
C CYS A 99 5.23 -4.11 -1.07
N SER A 100 5.75 -4.38 0.13
CA SER A 100 4.91 -4.61 1.31
C SER A 100 4.22 -3.31 1.74
N VAL A 101 2.90 -3.37 1.93
CA VAL A 101 2.05 -2.22 2.27
C VAL A 101 1.50 -2.37 3.68
N LEU A 102 1.81 -1.42 4.56
CA LEU A 102 1.21 -1.32 5.89
C LEU A 102 -0.03 -0.43 5.81
N ILE A 103 -1.20 -1.01 6.02
CA ILE A 103 -2.47 -0.29 6.03
C ILE A 103 -2.85 0.03 7.47
N LEU A 104 -2.78 1.31 7.83
CA LEU A 104 -3.27 1.81 9.11
C LEU A 104 -4.74 2.22 8.95
N GLN A 105 -5.64 1.30 9.27
CA GLN A 105 -7.06 1.50 9.01
C GLN A 105 -7.72 2.29 10.13
N GLU A 106 -8.29 3.45 9.79
CA GLU A 106 -9.21 4.21 10.63
C GLU A 106 -10.66 4.14 10.08
N LEU A 107 -11.62 4.77 10.78
CA LEU A 107 -13.04 4.70 10.42
C LEU A 107 -13.35 5.18 8.99
N SER A 108 -12.71 6.26 8.54
CA SER A 108 -12.90 6.81 7.18
C SER A 108 -12.06 6.14 6.10
N TYR A 109 -11.35 5.05 6.40
CA TYR A 109 -10.46 4.43 5.43
C TYR A 109 -11.21 3.95 4.16
N LEU A 110 -12.41 3.39 4.32
CA LEU A 110 -13.21 2.89 3.20
C LEU A 110 -13.97 3.98 2.42
N SER A 111 -13.91 5.25 2.82
CA SER A 111 -14.59 6.32 2.09
C SER A 111 -13.68 7.11 1.15
N ARG A 112 -12.35 6.96 1.25
CA ARG A 112 -11.39 7.75 0.46
C ARG A 112 -10.83 6.95 -0.71
N PHE A 113 -10.57 7.64 -1.82
CA PHE A 113 -10.05 7.02 -3.04
C PHE A 113 -8.70 6.31 -2.82
N TRP A 114 -7.69 7.05 -2.37
CA TRP A 114 -6.31 6.55 -2.27
C TRP A 114 -6.18 5.34 -1.35
N THR A 115 -6.83 5.38 -0.21
CA THR A 115 -6.79 4.28 0.77
C THR A 115 -7.39 2.99 0.21
N GLN A 116 -8.48 3.09 -0.54
CA GLN A 116 -9.11 1.96 -1.21
C GLN A 116 -8.28 1.45 -2.39
N PHE A 117 -7.74 2.37 -3.20
CA PHE A 117 -6.87 2.05 -4.33
C PHE A 117 -5.59 1.32 -3.89
N GLU A 118 -4.92 1.81 -2.85
CA GLU A 118 -3.77 1.18 -2.19
C GLU A 118 -4.08 -0.24 -1.72
N ALA A 119 -5.21 -0.39 -1.02
CA ALA A 119 -5.65 -1.68 -0.51
C ALA A 119 -5.86 -2.67 -1.66
N TRP A 120 -6.60 -2.29 -2.71
CA TRP A 120 -6.81 -3.15 -3.86
C TRP A 120 -5.49 -3.53 -4.54
N CYS A 121 -4.62 -2.58 -4.88
CA CYS A 121 -3.33 -2.86 -5.53
C CYS A 121 -2.47 -3.85 -4.73
N SER A 122 -2.42 -3.68 -3.41
CA SER A 122 -1.64 -4.54 -2.51
C SER A 122 -2.14 -5.99 -2.41
N MET A 123 -3.36 -6.25 -2.88
CA MET A 123 -4.01 -7.57 -2.87
C MET A 123 -4.03 -8.26 -4.24
N GLN A 124 -3.47 -7.64 -5.29
CA GLN A 124 -3.41 -8.23 -6.63
C GLN A 124 -2.08 -8.92 -6.94
N ALA A 125 -2.06 -9.73 -7.98
CA ALA A 125 -0.89 -10.37 -8.56
C ALA A 125 -0.88 -10.14 -10.07
N ALA A 126 0.31 -10.19 -10.65
CA ALA A 126 0.46 -10.26 -12.10
C ALA A 126 0.08 -11.68 -12.57
N THR A 127 -0.75 -11.76 -13.59
CA THR A 127 -1.21 -13.01 -14.20
C THR A 127 -1.15 -12.91 -15.72
N GLY A 128 -1.22 -14.03 -16.43
CA GLY A 128 -1.29 -14.03 -17.90
C GLY A 128 -2.56 -13.37 -18.47
N GLY A 129 -3.54 -13.04 -17.62
CA GLY A 129 -4.73 -12.26 -17.98
C GLY A 129 -4.69 -10.80 -17.50
N GLY A 130 -3.54 -10.30 -17.03
CA GLY A 130 -3.41 -8.98 -16.42
C GLY A 130 -3.33 -9.04 -14.89
N LEU A 131 -3.79 -7.99 -14.21
CA LEU A 131 -3.87 -7.91 -12.75
C LEU A 131 -5.06 -8.72 -12.24
N GLY A 132 -4.80 -9.66 -11.33
CA GLY A 132 -5.84 -10.51 -10.74
C GLY A 132 -5.64 -10.77 -9.25
N PRO A 133 -6.65 -11.34 -8.57
CA PRO A 133 -6.59 -11.65 -7.14
C PRO A 133 -5.35 -12.44 -6.73
N ALA A 134 -4.55 -11.90 -5.80
CA ALA A 134 -3.45 -12.65 -5.20
C ALA A 134 -3.99 -13.67 -4.18
N PRO A 135 -3.39 -14.88 -4.11
CA PRO A 135 -3.60 -15.81 -3.00
C PRO A 135 -3.36 -15.10 -1.66
N ALA A 136 -4.11 -15.49 -0.62
CA ALA A 136 -4.05 -14.82 0.68
C ALA A 136 -2.62 -14.74 1.28
N ALA A 137 -1.79 -15.76 1.01
CA ALA A 137 -0.40 -15.82 1.47
C ALA A 137 0.56 -14.89 0.70
N GLU A 138 0.16 -14.42 -0.49
CA GLU A 138 0.98 -13.60 -1.41
C GLU A 138 0.54 -12.14 -1.45
N ARG A 139 -0.58 -11.81 -0.80
CA ARG A 139 -1.01 -10.42 -0.62
C ARG A 139 0.07 -9.65 0.13
N ARG A 140 0.39 -8.46 -0.36
CA ARG A 140 1.49 -7.65 0.18
C ARG A 140 1.03 -6.70 1.29
N CYS A 141 -0.24 -6.72 1.67
CA CYS A 141 -0.77 -5.87 2.73
C CYS A 141 -0.70 -6.49 4.12
N THR A 142 -0.41 -5.66 5.12
CA THR A 142 -0.72 -5.91 6.53
C THR A 142 -1.70 -4.83 7.01
N VAL A 143 -2.90 -5.23 7.41
CA VAL A 143 -3.93 -4.30 7.90
C VAL A 143 -3.88 -4.24 9.42
N VAL A 144 -3.70 -3.02 9.96
CA VAL A 144 -3.70 -2.75 11.39
C VAL A 144 -4.80 -1.74 11.68
N PRO A 145 -5.91 -2.15 12.32
CA PRO A 145 -6.90 -1.21 12.83
C PRO A 145 -6.28 -0.27 13.86
N ILE A 146 -6.54 1.03 13.70
CA ILE A 146 -6.11 2.06 14.63
C ILE A 146 -7.30 2.87 15.12
N HIS A 147 -7.11 3.52 16.28
CA HIS A 147 -8.13 4.36 16.92
C HIS A 147 -9.42 3.58 17.23
N GLN A 148 -10.51 3.89 16.52
CA GLN A 148 -11.83 3.28 16.71
C GLN A 148 -12.15 2.20 15.67
N ALA A 149 -11.23 1.91 14.75
CA ALA A 149 -11.39 0.80 13.83
C ALA A 149 -11.25 -0.55 14.57
N THR A 150 -11.94 -1.57 14.07
CA THR A 150 -11.94 -2.91 14.66
C THR A 150 -11.34 -3.93 13.70
N GLU A 151 -10.97 -5.11 14.21
CA GLU A 151 -10.54 -6.25 13.38
C GLU A 151 -11.63 -6.69 12.38
N GLY A 152 -12.91 -6.50 12.72
CA GLY A 152 -14.01 -6.73 11.80
C GLY A 152 -13.96 -5.82 10.58
N MET A 153 -13.59 -4.55 10.77
CA MET A 153 -13.43 -3.60 9.67
C MET A 153 -12.20 -3.90 8.80
N ALA A 154 -11.13 -4.44 9.39
CA ALA A 154 -9.97 -4.93 8.63
C ALA A 154 -10.34 -6.15 7.77
N SER A 155 -11.13 -7.05 8.34
CA SER A 155 -11.67 -8.20 7.60
C SER A 155 -12.57 -7.74 6.46
N GLU A 156 -13.43 -6.76 6.69
CA GLU A 156 -14.31 -6.16 5.68
C GLU A 156 -13.52 -5.50 4.54
N LEU A 157 -12.44 -4.78 4.84
CA LEU A 157 -11.54 -4.21 3.83
C LEU A 157 -10.99 -5.29 2.90
N ILE A 158 -10.52 -6.41 3.47
CA ILE A 158 -9.98 -7.52 2.69
C ILE A 158 -11.10 -8.18 1.86
N MET A 159 -12.25 -8.44 2.46
CA MET A 159 -13.40 -9.04 1.75
C MET A 159 -13.88 -8.16 0.59
N MET A 160 -13.85 -6.84 0.75
CA MET A 160 -14.30 -5.88 -0.26
C MET A 160 -13.37 -5.84 -1.48
N TRP A 161 -12.06 -5.98 -1.29
CA TRP A 161 -11.08 -5.70 -2.35
C TRP A 161 -10.34 -6.91 -2.89
N ALA A 162 -10.13 -7.95 -2.08
CA ALA A 162 -9.15 -8.98 -2.41
C ALA A 162 -9.53 -9.88 -3.58
N SER A 163 -10.82 -9.96 -3.94
CA SER A 163 -11.30 -10.76 -5.07
C SER A 163 -11.77 -9.91 -6.26
N ARG A 164 -11.70 -8.58 -6.16
CA ARG A 164 -12.22 -7.69 -7.21
C ARG A 164 -11.30 -7.67 -8.41
N SER A 165 -11.88 -7.82 -9.59
CA SER A 165 -11.19 -7.59 -10.86
C SER A 165 -10.82 -6.11 -11.04
N VAL A 166 -10.02 -5.82 -12.07
CA VAL A 166 -9.68 -4.45 -12.46
C VAL A 166 -10.93 -3.63 -12.77
N ASP A 167 -11.85 -4.18 -13.57
CA ASP A 167 -13.07 -3.46 -13.96
C ASP A 167 -13.98 -3.19 -12.75
N GLU A 168 -14.20 -4.19 -11.89
CA GLU A 168 -15.01 -4.02 -10.67
C GLU A 168 -14.39 -2.98 -9.72
N ALA A 169 -13.06 -2.95 -9.66
CA ALA A 169 -12.35 -1.97 -8.86
C ALA A 169 -12.46 -0.56 -9.43
N ILE A 170 -12.32 -0.42 -10.75
CA ILE A 170 -12.50 0.87 -11.43
C ILE A 170 -13.91 1.38 -11.21
N ASP A 171 -14.93 0.54 -11.43
CA ASP A 171 -16.34 0.93 -11.27
C ASP A 171 -16.63 1.34 -9.83
N THR A 172 -16.14 0.58 -8.84
CA THR A 172 -16.33 0.93 -7.44
C THR A 172 -15.61 2.22 -7.07
N LEU A 173 -14.34 2.36 -7.46
CA LEU A 173 -13.53 3.53 -7.12
C LEU A 173 -14.03 4.78 -7.85
N ALA A 174 -14.58 4.65 -9.05
CA ALA A 174 -15.17 5.75 -9.82
C ALA A 174 -16.45 6.31 -9.18
N SER A 175 -17.12 5.54 -8.31
CA SER A 175 -18.35 5.94 -7.62
C SER A 175 -18.25 7.34 -6.99
N PRO A 176 -19.33 8.15 -7.04
CA PRO A 176 -19.39 9.45 -6.35
C PRO A 176 -19.30 9.33 -4.83
N ASP A 177 -19.58 8.16 -4.25
CA ASP A 177 -19.46 7.91 -2.80
C ASP A 177 -18.00 7.82 -2.33
N VAL A 178 -17.07 7.62 -3.27
CA VAL A 178 -15.63 7.57 -3.00
C VAL A 178 -15.08 8.99 -3.02
N THR A 179 -14.79 9.50 -1.83
CA THR A 179 -14.27 10.84 -1.59
C THR A 179 -12.83 11.00 -2.08
N VAL A 180 -12.53 12.15 -2.65
CA VAL A 180 -11.19 12.52 -3.09
C VAL A 180 -10.97 14.01 -2.85
N THR A 181 -9.73 14.39 -2.54
CA THR A 181 -9.32 15.79 -2.41
C THR A 181 -8.98 16.42 -3.76
N ASN A 182 -8.59 15.60 -4.74
CA ASN A 182 -8.27 15.98 -6.10
C ASN A 182 -8.90 15.01 -7.10
N GLN A 183 -9.91 15.48 -7.81
CA GLN A 183 -10.66 14.68 -8.78
C GLN A 183 -9.80 14.25 -9.98
N SER A 184 -8.88 15.09 -10.43
CA SER A 184 -8.00 14.76 -11.57
C SER A 184 -7.03 13.63 -11.24
N ASP A 185 -6.60 13.50 -9.98
CA ASP A 185 -5.74 12.40 -9.55
C ASP A 185 -6.50 11.07 -9.63
N LYS A 186 -7.76 11.05 -9.17
CA LYS A 186 -8.65 9.87 -9.27
C LYS A 186 -8.82 9.44 -10.72
N GLU A 187 -9.16 10.35 -11.61
CA GLU A 187 -9.32 10.06 -13.05
C GLU A 187 -8.04 9.53 -13.69
N LEU A 188 -6.90 10.16 -13.38
CA LEU A 188 -5.60 9.72 -13.87
C LEU A 188 -5.26 8.30 -13.43
N GLN A 189 -5.45 7.98 -12.14
CA GLN A 189 -5.12 6.65 -11.62
C GLN A 189 -6.05 5.57 -12.16
N LEU A 190 -7.34 5.86 -12.34
CA LEU A 190 -8.29 4.91 -12.93
C LEU A 190 -7.96 4.61 -14.39
N TYR A 191 -7.60 5.64 -15.18
CA TYR A 191 -7.10 5.45 -16.54
C TYR A 191 -5.82 4.61 -16.55
N LYS A 192 -4.85 4.96 -15.69
CA LYS A 192 -3.57 4.26 -15.58
C LYS A 192 -3.73 2.81 -15.14
N LEU A 193 -4.74 2.50 -14.35
CA LEU A 193 -4.98 1.14 -13.92
C LEU A 193 -5.35 0.22 -15.09
N ARG A 194 -6.15 0.69 -16.06
CA ARG A 194 -6.44 -0.06 -17.29
C ARG A 194 -5.20 -0.26 -18.15
N GLU A 195 -4.41 0.79 -18.32
CA GLU A 195 -3.16 0.71 -19.07
C GLU A 195 -2.19 -0.29 -18.43
N LEU A 196 -2.09 -0.27 -17.10
CA LEU A 196 -1.23 -1.18 -16.36
C LEU A 196 -1.68 -2.63 -16.46
N ASP A 197 -2.99 -2.89 -16.46
CA ASP A 197 -3.54 -4.23 -16.63
C ASP A 197 -3.08 -4.88 -17.95
N SER A 198 -3.16 -4.12 -19.04
CA SER A 198 -2.65 -4.55 -20.36
C SER A 198 -1.13 -4.73 -20.36
N LEU A 199 -0.38 -3.81 -19.76
CA LEU A 199 1.08 -3.92 -19.68
C LEU A 199 1.54 -5.14 -18.87
N VAL A 200 0.82 -5.49 -17.81
CA VAL A 200 1.09 -6.69 -17.01
C VAL A 200 0.86 -7.94 -17.84
N GLN A 201 -0.23 -7.99 -18.60
CA GLN A 201 -0.52 -9.11 -19.49
C GLN A 201 0.62 -9.33 -20.52
N GLU A 202 1.07 -8.25 -21.15
CA GLU A 202 2.19 -8.29 -22.11
C GLU A 202 3.49 -8.75 -21.44
N ALA A 203 3.82 -8.19 -20.27
CA ALA A 203 5.04 -8.53 -19.54
C ALA A 203 5.06 -9.99 -19.07
N VAL A 204 3.93 -10.53 -18.59
CA VAL A 204 3.84 -11.94 -18.19
C VAL A 204 3.99 -12.86 -19.39
N ALA A 205 3.34 -12.55 -20.51
CA ALA A 205 3.48 -13.34 -21.74
C ALA A 205 4.94 -13.35 -22.25
N GLN A 206 5.65 -12.22 -22.15
CA GLN A 206 7.07 -12.17 -22.48
C GLN A 206 7.90 -13.07 -21.55
N CYS A 207 7.72 -12.98 -20.23
CA CYS A 207 8.42 -13.82 -19.26
C CYS A 207 8.16 -15.33 -19.47
N GLU A 208 6.92 -15.71 -19.79
CA GLU A 208 6.56 -17.10 -20.11
C GLU A 208 7.24 -17.58 -21.40
N SER A 209 7.33 -16.72 -22.42
CA SER A 209 8.04 -17.05 -23.67
C SER A 209 9.54 -17.22 -23.47
N GLU A 210 10.16 -16.38 -22.63
CA GLU A 210 11.59 -16.47 -22.28
C GLU A 210 11.89 -17.72 -21.44
N ALA A 211 11.00 -18.09 -20.51
CA ALA A 211 11.12 -19.31 -19.72
C ALA A 211 10.94 -20.59 -20.54
N ALA A 212 10.23 -20.52 -21.67
CA ALA A 212 9.98 -21.64 -22.57
C ALA A 212 11.09 -21.85 -23.62
N ASP A 213 12.08 -20.94 -23.74
CA ASP A 213 13.21 -21.08 -24.66
C ASP A 213 14.38 -21.85 -23.97
N PRO A 214 14.67 -23.10 -24.37
CA PRO A 214 15.69 -23.93 -23.73
C PRO A 214 17.14 -23.59 -24.14
N THR A 215 17.40 -22.46 -24.84
CA THR A 215 18.76 -22.12 -25.30
C THR A 215 19.70 -21.46 -24.28
N VAL A 216 19.41 -21.53 -22.97
CA VAL A 216 20.44 -21.25 -21.96
C VAL A 216 21.41 -22.45 -21.90
N VAL A 217 22.43 -22.38 -22.75
CA VAL A 217 23.57 -23.31 -22.80
C VAL A 217 24.19 -23.40 -21.41
N GLU A 218 24.06 -24.56 -20.78
CA GLU A 218 24.86 -24.97 -19.63
C GLU A 218 26.33 -24.90 -20.04
N ILE A 219 27.03 -23.85 -19.63
CA ILE A 219 28.49 -23.76 -19.81
C ILE A 219 29.08 -24.81 -18.88
N ALA A 220 29.38 -25.98 -19.45
CA ALA A 220 30.07 -27.05 -18.76
C ALA A 220 31.34 -26.51 -18.08
N PRO A 221 31.65 -26.94 -16.84
CA PRO A 221 32.88 -26.53 -16.19
C PRO A 221 34.07 -26.99 -17.03
N ALA A 222 35.02 -26.07 -17.23
CA ALA A 222 36.20 -26.29 -18.07
C ALA A 222 36.94 -27.59 -17.67
N PRO A 223 37.47 -28.35 -18.64
CA PRO A 223 38.19 -29.57 -18.33
C PRO A 223 39.46 -29.24 -17.54
N ASP A 224 39.60 -29.97 -16.43
CA ASP A 224 40.77 -29.98 -15.56
C ASP A 224 42.03 -30.17 -16.42
N ARG A 225 42.86 -29.12 -16.49
CA ARG A 225 44.18 -29.23 -17.11
C ARG A 225 45.06 -30.02 -16.15
N GLY A 226 45.06 -31.33 -16.35
CA GLY A 226 45.98 -32.26 -15.72
C GLY A 226 47.40 -31.71 -15.73
N SER A 227 47.97 -31.61 -14.54
CA SER A 227 49.39 -31.33 -14.32
C SER A 227 50.21 -32.49 -14.87
N ASN A 228 50.72 -32.35 -16.09
CA ASN A 228 51.80 -33.20 -16.60
C ASN A 228 53.14 -32.48 -16.42
N SER A 229 53.82 -32.91 -15.34
CA SER A 229 55.27 -33.09 -15.20
C SER A 229 56.13 -32.69 -16.43
N ILE A 230 56.82 -31.55 -16.32
CA ILE A 230 58.07 -31.28 -17.02
C ILE A 230 59.12 -31.02 -15.94
N PHE A 231 59.87 -32.06 -15.58
CA PHE A 231 61.23 -31.90 -15.10
C PHE A 231 62.12 -32.72 -16.04
N GLU A 232 62.76 -31.97 -16.94
CA GLU A 232 63.83 -32.42 -17.81
C GLU A 232 65.03 -32.92 -17.00
N ARG A 233 65.65 -33.98 -17.52
CA ARG A 233 67.06 -34.29 -17.28
C ARG A 233 67.92 -33.21 -17.96
N ALA A 234 68.90 -32.65 -17.25
CA ALA A 234 70.31 -32.62 -17.69
C ALA A 234 71.16 -31.79 -16.70
N GLU A 235 72.32 -32.37 -16.37
CA GLU A 235 73.51 -31.84 -15.67
C GLU A 235 73.51 -31.81 -14.13
#